data_AF-A0A6J8BS93-F1
#
_entry.id   AF-A0A6J8BS93-F1
#
_cell.length_a   1.000
_cell.length_b   1.000
_cell.length_c   1.000
_cell.angle_alpha   90.00
_cell.angle_beta   90.00
_cell.angle_gamma   90.00
#
_symmetry.space_group_name_H-M   'P 1'
#
loop_
_entity.id
_entity.type
_entity.pdbx_description
1 polymer ?
#
loop_
_entity_poly.entity_id
_entity_poly.type
_entity_poly.pdbx_seq_one_letter_code
_entity_poly.pdbx_strand_id
1 'polypeptide(L)'
;MGNFYTGKIFVFAESNDISSNKCGGIRVGMNYSASVIIDGNTIKNHSGPDILAFNDEISYHAEATDLDEAKVYSTPPLKTDRNLSLCNNKPIQSPRDTVKSKKTCCGCQKMSTSFKACTNCRIARYCSKECQTNHWILHKHMCPLLSEKYTIEIRTTDTQPRVPEIKPGCHVVNTRHFHPSLIGIFEGPPPDVKSTKRFIVKIQSDHDYLPYNPKKYLTLYDQSVTLDIQLINPELSHQCSECGRLSGDKITSKKIFCWAS
;
A
#
# COMPACT_ATOMS: atom_id res chain seq x y z
N MET A 1 -24.68 45.34 -1.18
CA MET A 1 -23.55 45.03 -2.09
C MET A 1 -22.36 44.66 -1.21
N GLY A 2 -22.08 43.36 -1.08
CA GLY A 2 -20.93 42.89 -0.29
C GLY A 2 -19.69 42.87 -1.16
N ASN A 3 -18.63 43.57 -0.74
CA ASN A 3 -17.32 43.49 -1.37
C ASN A 3 -16.74 42.10 -1.12
N PHE A 4 -16.73 41.24 -2.14
CA PHE A 4 -15.96 40.01 -2.11
C PHE A 4 -14.48 40.37 -2.30
N TYR A 5 -13.68 40.17 -1.26
CA TYR A 5 -12.22 40.29 -1.36
C TYR A 5 -11.70 39.23 -2.33
N THR A 6 -11.23 39.65 -3.50
CA THR A 6 -10.56 38.81 -4.51
C THR A 6 -9.09 38.59 -4.15
N GLY A 7 -8.82 38.14 -2.92
CA GLY A 7 -7.47 37.81 -2.49
C GLY A 7 -6.97 36.56 -3.22
N LYS A 8 -5.85 36.66 -3.95
CA LYS A 8 -5.14 35.49 -4.44
C LYS A 8 -4.57 34.74 -3.24
N ILE A 9 -5.06 33.52 -3.01
CA ILE A 9 -4.56 32.64 -1.95
C ILE A 9 -3.30 31.95 -2.46
N PHE A 10 -2.23 32.00 -1.67
CA PHE A 10 -0.99 31.27 -1.92
C PHE A 10 -0.75 30.24 -0.83
N VAL A 11 -0.23 29.08 -1.21
CA VAL A 11 0.21 28.03 -0.29
C VAL A 11 1.70 27.80 -0.55
N PHE A 12 2.49 27.85 0.52
CA PHE A 12 3.94 27.70 0.45
C PHE A 12 4.37 26.39 1.11
N ALA A 13 5.15 25.59 0.38
CA ALA A 13 5.98 24.54 0.93
C ALA A 13 7.42 25.00 0.78
N GLU A 14 7.95 25.65 1.82
CA GLU A 14 9.26 26.30 1.73
C GLU A 14 10.24 25.86 2.80
N SER A 15 11.53 25.76 2.43
CA SER A 15 12.65 25.54 3.36
C SER A 15 12.51 24.32 4.28
N ASN A 16 11.82 23.26 3.82
CA ASN A 16 11.68 22.00 4.56
C ASN A 16 12.90 21.10 4.36
N ASP A 17 13.29 20.35 5.39
CA ASP A 17 14.24 19.23 5.29
C ASP A 17 13.49 17.89 5.39
N ILE A 18 13.21 17.29 4.23
CA ILE A 18 12.44 16.06 4.08
C ILE A 18 13.39 14.90 3.85
N SER A 19 13.35 13.89 4.72
CA SER A 19 14.22 12.73 4.54
C SER A 19 13.65 11.40 5.00
N SER A 20 14.22 10.31 4.48
CA SER A 20 13.90 8.91 4.89
C SER A 20 12.45 8.48 4.67
N ASN A 21 11.73 9.18 3.78
CA ASN A 21 10.36 8.81 3.44
C ASN A 21 10.31 7.56 2.56
N LYS A 22 9.36 6.68 2.83
CA LYS A 22 9.19 5.45 2.05
C LYS A 22 8.30 5.64 0.81
N CYS A 23 7.71 6.82 0.64
CA CYS A 23 6.77 7.17 -0.43
C CYS A 23 7.20 8.41 -1.23
N GLY A 24 8.44 8.86 -1.06
CA GLY A 24 9.03 10.03 -1.75
C GLY A 24 8.94 11.32 -0.96
N GLY A 25 9.11 12.45 -1.64
CA GLY A 25 9.12 13.78 -1.02
C GLY A 25 7.74 14.45 -1.01
N ILE A 26 7.63 15.62 -1.63
CA ILE A 26 6.44 16.49 -1.59
C ILE A 26 5.39 15.96 -2.58
N ARG A 27 4.13 15.97 -2.14
CA ARG A 27 2.96 15.58 -2.94
C ARG A 27 1.98 16.73 -2.99
N VAL A 28 1.62 17.16 -4.19
CA VAL A 28 0.58 18.17 -4.43
C VAL A 28 -0.58 17.49 -5.14
N GLY A 29 -1.65 17.25 -4.38
CA GLY A 29 -2.90 16.71 -4.92
C GLY A 29 -3.66 17.74 -5.75
N MET A 30 -4.90 17.40 -6.12
CA MET A 30 -5.82 18.33 -6.77
C MET A 30 -6.01 19.57 -5.89
N ASN A 31 -5.82 20.74 -6.49
CA ASN A 31 -5.93 22.01 -5.83
C ASN A 31 -6.91 22.88 -6.62
N TYR A 32 -7.89 23.43 -5.93
CA TYR A 32 -9.00 24.17 -6.54
C TYR A 32 -9.05 25.64 -6.10
N SER A 33 -8.10 26.09 -5.29
CA SER A 33 -8.31 27.32 -4.50
C SER A 33 -7.09 28.21 -4.29
N ALA A 34 -5.86 27.75 -4.54
CA ALA A 34 -4.66 28.54 -4.26
C ALA A 34 -3.54 28.32 -5.28
N SER A 35 -2.63 29.28 -5.43
CA SER A 35 -1.35 29.03 -6.11
C SER A 35 -0.38 28.37 -5.14
N VAL A 36 0.20 27.22 -5.52
CA VAL A 36 1.17 26.50 -4.69
C VAL A 36 2.58 26.85 -5.12
N ILE A 37 3.44 27.24 -4.18
CA ILE A 37 4.85 27.53 -4.39
C ILE A 37 5.67 26.54 -3.55
N ILE A 38 6.57 25.82 -4.21
CA ILE A 38 7.49 24.87 -3.60
C ILE A 38 8.90 25.42 -3.76
N ASP A 39 9.54 25.80 -2.66
CA ASP A 39 10.74 26.63 -2.73
C ASP A 39 11.77 26.31 -1.64
N GLY A 40 13.03 26.10 -2.02
CA GLY A 40 14.11 25.94 -1.06
C GLY A 40 14.06 24.67 -0.21
N ASN A 41 13.31 23.63 -0.61
CA ASN A 41 13.22 22.40 0.17
C ASN A 41 14.40 21.47 -0.12
N THR A 42 14.94 20.83 0.92
CA THR A 42 15.90 19.74 0.79
C THR A 42 15.17 18.41 0.94
N ILE A 43 15.25 17.57 -0.09
CA ILE A 43 14.54 16.30 -0.19
C ILE A 43 15.59 15.19 -0.38
N LYS A 44 15.80 14.35 0.65
CA LYS A 44 16.93 13.41 0.65
C LYS A 44 16.64 12.01 1.17
N ASN A 45 17.44 11.04 0.74
CA ASN A 45 17.46 9.67 1.29
C ASN A 45 16.10 8.95 1.31
N HIS A 46 15.20 9.24 0.38
CA HIS A 46 13.89 8.59 0.31
C HIS A 46 13.77 7.61 -0.87
N SER A 47 12.66 6.87 -0.94
CA SER A 47 12.30 6.06 -2.10
C SER A 47 11.01 6.58 -2.74
N GLY A 48 10.98 6.68 -4.08
CA GLY A 48 9.85 7.26 -4.83
C GLY A 48 10.18 8.67 -5.36
N PRO A 49 9.24 9.36 -6.02
CA PRO A 49 9.50 10.65 -6.66
C PRO A 49 9.72 11.78 -5.63
N ASP A 50 10.57 12.75 -5.99
CA ASP A 50 10.95 13.86 -5.11
C ASP A 50 9.80 14.85 -4.90
N ILE A 51 9.30 15.43 -5.99
CA ILE A 51 8.14 16.30 -6.00
C ILE A 51 7.20 15.77 -7.08
N LEU A 52 5.97 15.45 -6.70
CA LEU A 52 4.94 14.96 -7.64
C LEU A 52 3.67 15.80 -7.47
N ALA A 53 3.20 16.40 -8.56
CA ALA A 53 1.95 17.13 -8.60
C ALA A 53 0.95 16.44 -9.53
N PHE A 54 -0.35 16.58 -9.23
CA PHE A 54 -1.45 16.00 -10.02
C PHE A 54 -1.37 16.29 -11.52
N ASN A 55 -0.78 17.42 -11.95
CA ASN A 55 -0.70 17.82 -13.36
C ASN A 55 0.60 17.43 -14.07
N ASP A 56 1.58 16.82 -13.38
CA ASP A 56 2.87 16.49 -14.00
C ASP A 56 2.79 15.24 -14.91
N GLU A 57 1.77 14.38 -14.77
CA GLU A 57 1.69 13.08 -15.49
C GLU A 57 0.33 12.77 -16.16
N ILE A 58 -0.65 13.69 -16.20
CA ILE A 58 -1.94 13.42 -16.87
C ILE A 58 -1.86 13.73 -18.36
N SER A 59 -1.48 12.72 -19.13
CA SER A 59 -1.88 12.57 -20.54
C SER A 59 -2.85 11.38 -20.68
N TYR A 60 -4.02 11.41 -20.06
CA TYR A 60 -5.11 10.47 -20.40
C TYR A 60 -6.48 11.13 -20.26
N HIS A 61 -7.29 10.85 -21.29
CA HIS A 61 -8.63 11.32 -21.56
C HIS A 61 -9.57 11.19 -20.35
N ALA A 62 -9.89 12.30 -19.69
CA ALA A 62 -11.12 12.38 -18.92
C ALA A 62 -12.27 12.54 -19.93
N GLU A 63 -13.04 11.49 -20.16
CA GLU A 63 -14.37 11.63 -20.75
C GLU A 63 -15.19 12.51 -19.80
N ALA A 64 -15.48 13.72 -20.28
CA ALA A 64 -16.28 14.70 -19.60
C ALA A 64 -17.67 14.11 -19.34
N THR A 65 -17.94 13.77 -18.09
CA THR A 65 -19.31 13.54 -17.61
C THR A 65 -19.54 14.48 -16.44
N ASP A 66 -20.29 15.54 -16.75
CA ASP A 66 -21.13 16.35 -15.86
C ASP A 66 -20.57 16.75 -14.50
N LEU A 67 -19.45 17.49 -14.50
CA LEU A 67 -19.17 18.44 -13.42
C LEU A 67 -19.45 19.84 -13.95
N ASP A 68 -20.55 20.41 -13.49
CA ASP A 68 -20.91 21.83 -13.58
C ASP A 68 -19.68 22.73 -13.38
N GLU A 69 -19.70 23.86 -14.08
CA GLU A 69 -18.66 24.87 -14.37
C GLU A 69 -17.79 25.41 -13.20
N ALA A 70 -17.29 24.56 -12.30
CA ALA A 70 -16.19 24.87 -11.41
C ALA A 70 -14.88 24.73 -12.19
N LYS A 71 -14.54 25.78 -12.92
CA LYS A 71 -13.27 26.00 -13.61
C LYS A 71 -12.11 25.47 -12.76
N VAL A 72 -11.62 24.26 -13.07
CA VAL A 72 -10.52 23.62 -12.35
C VAL A 72 -9.33 24.58 -12.41
N TYR A 73 -8.93 25.16 -11.28
CA TYR A 73 -7.71 25.96 -11.15
C TYR A 73 -6.51 25.01 -11.19
N SER A 74 -6.24 24.48 -12.38
CA SER A 74 -5.19 23.53 -12.69
C SER A 74 -3.81 24.16 -12.82
N THR A 75 -3.53 25.30 -12.18
CA THR A 75 -2.17 25.86 -12.21
C THR A 75 -1.22 24.87 -11.51
N PRO A 76 -0.25 24.27 -12.23
CA PRO A 76 0.74 23.42 -11.61
C PRO A 76 1.48 24.19 -10.50
N PRO A 77 1.95 23.51 -9.44
CA PRO A 77 2.75 24.17 -8.43
C PRO A 77 4.01 24.79 -9.04
N LEU A 78 4.35 26.01 -8.63
CA LEU A 78 5.59 26.66 -9.01
C LEU A 78 6.74 26.05 -8.21
N LYS A 79 7.63 25.33 -8.89
CA LYS A 79 8.81 24.69 -8.32
C LYS A 79 10.02 25.55 -8.62
N THR A 80 10.66 26.12 -7.60
CA THR A 80 11.90 26.88 -7.79
C THR A 80 13.10 25.93 -7.94
N ASP A 81 14.18 26.46 -8.51
CA ASP A 81 15.49 25.81 -8.61
C ASP A 81 16.20 25.66 -7.26
N ARG A 82 15.72 26.33 -6.20
CA ARG A 82 16.23 26.21 -4.83
C ARG A 82 15.89 24.89 -4.15
N ASN A 83 15.01 24.07 -4.74
CA ASN A 83 14.71 22.73 -4.22
C ASN A 83 15.84 21.75 -4.55
N LEU A 84 16.36 21.07 -3.53
CA LEU A 84 17.49 20.16 -3.63
C LEU A 84 17.04 18.70 -3.46
N SER A 85 17.30 17.88 -4.47
CA SER A 85 17.06 16.42 -4.42
C SER A 85 18.38 15.66 -4.24
N LEU A 86 18.52 14.90 -3.15
CA LEU A 86 19.79 14.27 -2.77
C LEU A 86 19.62 12.77 -2.42
N CYS A 87 20.29 11.89 -3.14
CA CYS A 87 20.35 10.45 -2.82
C CYS A 87 18.98 9.73 -2.76
N ASN A 88 18.01 10.13 -3.59
CA ASN A 88 16.65 9.56 -3.64
C ASN A 88 16.51 8.31 -4.53
N ASN A 89 17.62 7.82 -5.07
CA ASN A 89 17.67 6.65 -5.96
C ASN A 89 17.87 5.34 -5.20
N LYS A 90 17.80 5.34 -3.87
CA LYS A 90 18.02 4.12 -3.08
C LYS A 90 16.94 3.09 -3.42
N PRO A 91 17.30 1.90 -3.93
CA PRO A 91 16.33 0.86 -4.19
C PRO A 91 15.60 0.51 -2.89
N ILE A 92 14.28 0.32 -2.97
CA ILE A 92 13.47 -0.13 -1.84
C ILE A 92 13.99 -1.50 -1.44
N GLN A 93 14.79 -1.54 -0.38
CA GLN A 93 15.17 -2.78 0.27
C GLN A 93 13.88 -3.40 0.81
N SER A 94 13.59 -4.64 0.43
CA SER A 94 12.47 -5.35 1.06
C SER A 94 12.73 -5.40 2.57
N PRO A 95 11.70 -5.35 3.43
CA PRO A 95 11.87 -5.68 4.85
C PRO A 95 12.61 -7.02 5.06
N ARG A 96 12.47 -7.94 4.09
CA ARG A 96 13.20 -9.21 4.05
C ARG A 96 14.71 -9.07 3.82
N ASP A 97 15.15 -8.02 3.13
CA ASP A 97 16.55 -7.74 2.80
C ASP A 97 17.25 -7.01 3.96
N THR A 98 16.50 -6.19 4.72
CA THR A 98 17.02 -5.43 5.86
C THR A 98 17.13 -6.28 7.13
N VAL A 99 16.21 -7.23 7.33
CA VAL A 99 16.26 -8.12 8.49
C VAL A 99 17.18 -9.31 8.17
N LYS A 100 18.46 -9.20 8.52
CA LYS A 100 19.33 -10.38 8.75
C LYS A 100 18.80 -11.14 9.98
N SER A 101 17.66 -11.81 9.86
CA SER A 101 17.13 -12.62 10.97
C SER A 101 18.14 -13.74 11.21
N LYS A 102 18.78 -13.78 12.38
CA LYS A 102 19.52 -14.96 12.81
C LYS A 102 18.53 -16.12 12.84
N LYS A 103 18.57 -16.98 11.81
CA LYS A 103 17.66 -18.13 11.68
C LYS A 103 18.13 -19.20 12.65
N THR A 104 17.70 -19.09 13.91
CA THR A 104 17.99 -20.05 14.97
C THR A 104 16.72 -20.79 15.38
N CYS A 105 16.87 -22.03 15.84
CA CYS A 105 15.78 -22.83 16.34
C CYS A 105 15.30 -22.30 17.68
N CYS A 106 13.99 -22.07 17.86
CA CYS A 106 13.45 -21.67 19.16
C CYS A 106 13.63 -22.73 20.25
N GLY A 107 13.76 -24.01 19.88
CA GLY A 107 13.92 -25.11 20.85
C GLY A 107 15.37 -25.41 21.26
N CYS A 108 16.32 -25.33 20.33
CA CYS A 108 17.73 -25.70 20.59
C CYS A 108 18.74 -24.60 20.29
N GLN A 109 18.29 -23.42 19.83
CA GLN A 109 19.09 -22.24 19.48
C GLN A 109 20.14 -22.43 18.38
N LYS A 110 20.27 -23.65 17.82
CA LYS A 110 21.16 -23.94 16.70
C LYS A 110 20.66 -23.28 15.41
N MET A 111 21.61 -22.87 14.57
CA MET A 111 21.33 -22.47 13.20
C MET A 111 20.98 -23.69 12.35
N SER A 112 20.12 -23.50 11.36
CA SER A 112 19.74 -24.53 10.39
C SER A 112 19.52 -23.88 9.03
N THR A 113 19.65 -24.68 7.97
CA THR A 113 19.29 -24.28 6.61
C THR A 113 17.78 -24.35 6.38
N SER A 114 17.09 -25.21 7.13
CA SER A 114 15.64 -25.43 7.04
C SER A 114 14.96 -25.33 8.39
N PHE A 115 13.84 -24.62 8.42
CA PHE A 115 13.01 -24.44 9.61
C PHE A 115 11.54 -24.69 9.28
N LYS A 116 10.87 -25.35 10.22
CA LYS A 116 9.41 -25.49 10.24
C LYS A 116 8.84 -24.44 11.18
N ALA A 117 7.90 -23.63 10.69
CA ALA A 117 7.20 -22.67 11.53
C ALA A 117 6.11 -23.38 12.35
N CYS A 118 5.85 -22.90 13.58
CA CYS A 118 4.68 -23.31 14.35
C CYS A 118 3.42 -23.14 13.50
N THR A 119 2.55 -24.16 13.46
CA THR A 119 1.35 -24.14 12.61
C THR A 119 0.29 -23.15 13.09
N ASN A 120 0.31 -22.79 14.38
CA ASN A 120 -0.59 -21.82 14.96
C ASN A 120 -0.04 -20.39 14.79
N CYS A 121 0.93 -19.96 15.61
CA CYS A 121 1.43 -18.58 15.58
C CYS A 121 2.28 -18.20 14.37
N ARG A 122 2.88 -19.16 13.65
CA ARG A 122 3.80 -18.93 12.50
C ARG A 122 5.06 -18.09 12.76
N ILE A 123 5.24 -17.55 13.98
CA ILE A 123 6.42 -16.78 14.40
C ILE A 123 7.55 -17.71 14.83
N ALA A 124 7.28 -18.65 15.73
CA ALA A 124 8.31 -19.57 16.22
C ALA A 124 8.76 -20.56 15.13
N ARG A 125 10.07 -20.81 15.05
CA ARG A 125 10.70 -21.66 14.03
C ARG A 125 11.55 -22.75 14.68
N TYR A 126 11.42 -23.97 14.16
CA TYR A 126 12.06 -25.16 14.72
C TYR A 126 12.78 -25.96 13.63
N CYS A 127 13.94 -26.52 13.95
CA CYS A 127 14.63 -27.42 13.02
C CYS A 127 13.93 -28.80 12.93
N SER A 128 13.19 -29.20 13.97
CA SER A 128 12.48 -30.48 14.03
C SER A 128 11.19 -30.40 14.86
N LYS A 129 10.31 -31.40 14.69
CA LYS A 129 9.09 -31.56 15.50
C LYS A 129 9.44 -31.77 16.98
N GLU A 130 10.52 -32.48 17.25
CA GLU A 130 11.04 -32.70 18.61
C GLU A 130 11.39 -31.39 19.31
N CYS A 131 12.12 -30.49 18.64
CA CYS A 131 12.43 -29.17 19.19
C CYS A 131 11.16 -28.33 19.45
N GLN A 132 10.12 -28.49 18.64
CA GLN A 132 8.83 -27.85 18.90
C GLN A 132 8.14 -28.43 20.14
N THR A 133 8.09 -29.76 20.27
CA THR A 133 7.49 -30.44 21.43
C THR A 133 8.21 -30.07 22.72
N ASN A 134 9.54 -30.08 22.73
CA ASN A 134 10.33 -29.74 23.91
C ASN A 134 10.13 -28.27 24.32
N HIS A 135 10.07 -27.36 23.33
CA HIS A 135 9.80 -25.94 23.59
C HIS A 135 8.32 -25.65 23.92
N TRP A 136 7.39 -26.58 23.65
CA TRP A 136 5.94 -26.36 23.80
C TRP A 136 5.55 -25.97 25.23
N ILE A 137 6.25 -26.52 26.23
CA ILE A 137 5.99 -26.23 27.65
C ILE A 137 6.02 -24.73 27.92
N LEU A 138 6.97 -24.01 27.32
CA LEU A 138 7.10 -22.55 27.42
C LEU A 138 6.26 -21.84 26.34
N HIS A 139 6.28 -22.35 25.12
CA HIS A 139 5.65 -21.70 23.98
C HIS A 139 4.12 -21.66 24.06
N LYS A 140 3.46 -22.65 24.69
CA LYS A 140 2.00 -22.78 24.69
C LYS A 140 1.26 -21.54 25.18
N HIS A 141 1.83 -20.79 26.12
CA HIS A 141 1.24 -19.58 26.67
C HIS A 141 1.43 -18.36 25.75
N MET A 142 2.55 -18.29 25.03
CA MET A 142 2.83 -17.19 24.09
C MET A 142 2.25 -17.44 22.70
N CYS A 143 1.96 -18.69 22.35
CA CYS A 143 1.53 -19.06 21.01
C CYS A 143 0.25 -18.32 20.56
N PRO A 144 -0.84 -18.26 21.37
CA PRO A 144 -2.05 -17.51 21.00
C PRO A 144 -1.79 -16.02 20.86
N LEU A 145 -1.07 -15.42 21.82
CA LEU A 145 -0.72 -13.99 21.82
C LEU A 145 0.06 -13.58 20.57
N LEU A 146 1.00 -14.42 20.14
CA LEU A 146 1.75 -14.21 18.91
C LEU A 146 0.87 -14.38 17.67
N SER A 147 -0.08 -15.31 17.68
CA SER A 147 -1.00 -15.51 16.56
C SER A 147 -1.93 -14.31 16.37
N GLU A 148 -2.53 -13.83 17.46
CA GLU A 148 -3.48 -12.71 17.45
C GLU A 148 -2.79 -11.40 17.07
N LYS A 149 -1.61 -11.12 17.63
CA LYS A 149 -0.89 -9.86 17.40
C LYS A 149 -0.58 -9.56 15.93
N TYR A 150 -0.43 -10.59 15.10
CA TYR A 150 -0.07 -10.44 13.68
C TYR A 150 -1.18 -10.87 12.73
N THR A 151 -2.42 -10.97 13.23
CA THR A 151 -3.61 -11.31 12.45
C THR A 151 -4.58 -10.14 12.45
N ILE A 152 -5.16 -9.84 11.29
CA ILE A 152 -6.19 -8.82 11.15
C ILE A 152 -7.43 -9.52 10.62
N GLU A 153 -8.52 -9.46 11.39
CA GLU A 153 -9.83 -9.95 10.95
C GLU A 153 -10.44 -8.93 9.98
N ILE A 154 -10.87 -9.39 8.82
CA ILE A 154 -11.62 -8.58 7.85
C ILE A 154 -13.01 -9.19 7.75
N ARG A 155 -14.03 -8.43 8.16
CA ARG A 155 -15.42 -8.84 8.02
C ARG A 155 -15.90 -8.46 6.63
N THR A 156 -16.44 -9.42 5.90
CA THR A 156 -16.97 -9.19 4.55
C THR A 156 -18.09 -8.14 4.51
N THR A 157 -18.83 -7.95 5.60
CA THR A 157 -19.84 -6.90 5.76
C THR A 157 -19.27 -5.48 5.67
N ASP A 158 -17.99 -5.32 5.97
CA ASP A 158 -17.30 -4.03 6.01
C ASP A 158 -16.54 -3.78 4.69
N THR A 159 -16.80 -4.61 3.69
CA THR A 159 -16.13 -4.59 2.39
C THR A 159 -17.14 -4.36 1.28
N GLN A 160 -16.66 -3.88 0.14
CA GLN A 160 -17.45 -3.70 -1.06
C GLN A 160 -16.80 -4.51 -2.19
N PRO A 161 -17.58 -5.22 -3.02
CA PRO A 161 -17.01 -5.81 -4.22
C PRO A 161 -16.48 -4.70 -5.12
N ARG A 162 -15.30 -4.87 -5.72
CA ARG A 162 -14.72 -3.84 -6.58
C ARG A 162 -15.54 -3.63 -7.86
N VAL A 163 -16.29 -4.65 -8.27
CA VAL A 163 -17.22 -4.61 -9.39
C VAL A 163 -18.64 -4.74 -8.84
N PRO A 164 -19.56 -3.81 -9.13
CA PRO A 164 -20.95 -3.91 -8.69
C PRO A 164 -21.63 -5.17 -9.23
N GLU A 165 -22.61 -5.72 -8.48
CA GLU A 165 -23.46 -6.81 -8.95
C GLU A 165 -24.14 -6.43 -10.28
N ILE A 166 -23.99 -7.28 -11.29
CA ILE A 166 -24.40 -7.04 -12.67
C ILE A 166 -25.92 -7.22 -12.77
N LYS A 167 -26.65 -6.15 -13.12
CA LYS A 167 -28.04 -6.30 -13.58
C LYS A 167 -28.04 -7.05 -14.93
N PRO A 168 -28.98 -7.98 -15.17
CA PRO A 168 -29.07 -8.69 -16.45
C PRO A 168 -29.11 -7.70 -17.62
N GLY A 169 -28.19 -7.84 -18.58
CA GLY A 169 -28.08 -6.97 -19.76
C GLY A 169 -27.01 -5.87 -19.69
N CYS A 170 -26.25 -5.74 -18.60
CA CYS A 170 -25.14 -4.78 -18.52
C CYS A 170 -23.81 -5.44 -18.89
N HIS A 171 -23.08 -4.88 -19.87
CA HIS A 171 -21.72 -5.30 -20.19
C HIS A 171 -20.75 -4.68 -19.18
N VAL A 172 -20.18 -5.51 -18.30
CA VAL A 172 -19.07 -5.06 -17.44
C VAL A 172 -17.76 -5.28 -18.18
N VAL A 173 -17.06 -4.18 -18.47
CA VAL A 173 -15.63 -4.23 -18.73
C VAL A 173 -14.97 -4.45 -17.38
N ASN A 174 -14.43 -5.65 -17.12
CA ASN A 174 -13.60 -5.85 -15.94
C ASN A 174 -12.34 -4.99 -16.12
N THR A 175 -12.31 -3.81 -15.50
CA THR A 175 -11.29 -2.77 -15.76
C THR A 175 -9.91 -3.11 -15.20
N ARG A 176 -9.75 -4.25 -14.51
CA ARG A 176 -8.44 -4.67 -14.00
C ARG A 176 -7.63 -5.30 -15.12
N HIS A 177 -6.83 -4.47 -15.76
CA HIS A 177 -5.82 -4.91 -16.71
C HIS A 177 -4.59 -5.41 -15.98
N PHE A 178 -4.29 -6.68 -16.17
CA PHE A 178 -3.04 -7.28 -15.71
C PHE A 178 -2.01 -7.22 -16.83
N HIS A 179 -0.76 -6.92 -16.48
CA HIS A 179 0.31 -6.97 -17.46
C HIS A 179 0.49 -8.41 -17.96
N PRO A 180 0.64 -8.66 -19.28
CA PRO A 180 0.72 -10.02 -19.83
C PRO A 180 1.89 -10.86 -19.29
N SER A 181 2.90 -10.24 -18.71
CA SER A 181 4.03 -10.95 -18.09
C SER A 181 3.72 -11.56 -16.71
N LEU A 182 2.54 -11.28 -16.12
CA LEU A 182 2.16 -11.87 -14.85
C LEU A 182 1.75 -13.34 -15.06
N ILE A 183 2.41 -14.24 -14.34
CA ILE A 183 2.17 -15.68 -14.43
C ILE A 183 1.12 -16.08 -13.40
N GLY A 184 0.15 -16.89 -13.82
CA GLY A 184 -0.79 -17.56 -12.92
C GLY A 184 -1.98 -16.72 -12.46
N ILE A 185 -2.17 -15.50 -12.94
CA ILE A 185 -3.37 -14.72 -12.61
C ILE A 185 -4.59 -15.35 -13.30
N PHE A 186 -5.73 -15.40 -12.61
CA PHE A 186 -6.94 -16.12 -13.01
C PHE A 186 -6.81 -17.65 -12.96
N GLU A 187 -5.69 -18.18 -12.50
CA GLU A 187 -5.46 -19.62 -12.34
C GLU A 187 -5.65 -20.05 -10.88
N GLY A 188 -6.01 -21.33 -10.70
CA GLY A 188 -6.15 -21.97 -9.39
C GLY A 188 -7.58 -21.94 -8.82
N PRO A 189 -7.87 -22.75 -7.79
CA PRO A 189 -9.19 -22.78 -7.18
C PRO A 189 -9.45 -21.49 -6.40
N PRO A 190 -10.71 -20.99 -6.39
CA PRO A 190 -11.10 -19.87 -5.55
C PRO A 190 -10.85 -20.19 -4.07
N PRO A 191 -10.66 -19.17 -3.22
CA PRO A 191 -10.64 -19.36 -1.78
C PRO A 191 -11.92 -20.06 -1.30
N ASP A 192 -11.75 -21.16 -0.57
CA ASP A 192 -12.86 -21.87 0.04
C ASP A 192 -13.17 -21.23 1.41
N VAL A 193 -14.31 -20.55 1.50
CA VAL A 193 -14.79 -19.85 2.70
C VAL A 193 -14.97 -20.78 3.91
N LYS A 194 -15.09 -22.10 3.68
CA LYS A 194 -15.22 -23.11 4.73
C LYS A 194 -13.88 -23.74 5.10
N SER A 195 -12.83 -23.47 4.34
CA SER A 195 -11.51 -24.06 4.54
C SER A 195 -10.61 -23.13 5.33
N THR A 196 -9.82 -23.68 6.26
CA THR A 196 -8.74 -22.94 6.91
C THR A 196 -7.44 -22.99 6.08
N LYS A 197 -7.52 -23.42 4.82
CA LYS A 197 -6.34 -23.55 3.96
C LYS A 197 -5.88 -22.16 3.55
N ARG A 198 -4.60 -21.87 3.84
CA ARG A 198 -4.03 -20.56 3.55
C ARG A 198 -3.82 -20.34 2.07
N PHE A 199 -4.02 -19.10 1.65
CA PHE A 199 -3.73 -18.60 0.31
C PHE A 199 -3.10 -17.21 0.40
N ILE A 200 -2.57 -16.71 -0.71
CA ILE A 200 -1.93 -15.39 -0.76
C ILE A 200 -2.94 -14.39 -1.30
N VAL A 201 -3.08 -13.27 -0.59
CA VAL A 201 -3.80 -12.09 -1.07
C VAL A 201 -2.80 -10.96 -1.31
N LYS A 202 -3.07 -10.18 -2.36
CA LYS A 202 -2.41 -8.90 -2.57
C LYS A 202 -3.31 -7.81 -2.00
N ILE A 203 -2.74 -6.95 -1.17
CA ILE A 203 -3.39 -5.74 -0.66
C ILE A 203 -2.65 -4.54 -1.23
N GLN A 204 -3.38 -3.61 -1.83
CA GLN A 204 -2.82 -2.46 -2.52
C GLN A 204 -3.57 -1.19 -2.12
N SER A 205 -2.83 -0.13 -1.82
CA SER A 205 -3.40 1.21 -1.66
C SER A 205 -3.88 1.75 -2.99
N ASP A 206 -4.96 2.53 -2.99
CA ASP A 206 -5.48 3.14 -4.22
C ASP A 206 -4.43 4.00 -4.94
N HIS A 207 -4.60 4.16 -6.25
CA HIS A 207 -3.80 5.02 -7.11
C HIS A 207 -4.26 6.46 -6.97
N ASP A 208 -3.69 7.19 -6.01
CA ASP A 208 -4.00 8.61 -5.92
C ASP A 208 -2.76 9.45 -5.62
N TYR A 209 -2.71 10.61 -6.27
CA TYR A 209 -1.92 11.79 -5.90
C TYR A 209 -2.33 12.39 -4.53
N LEU A 210 -3.29 11.76 -3.86
CA LEU A 210 -3.83 12.22 -2.60
C LEU A 210 -2.87 11.83 -1.45
N PRO A 211 -2.70 12.70 -0.44
CA PRO A 211 -1.85 12.44 0.72
C PRO A 211 -2.25 11.14 1.45
N TYR A 212 -1.35 10.65 2.32
CA TYR A 212 -1.67 9.53 3.20
C TYR A 212 -2.97 9.82 3.93
N ASN A 213 -3.96 8.95 3.74
CA ASN A 213 -5.24 9.03 4.41
C ASN A 213 -5.61 7.61 4.87
N PRO A 214 -5.66 7.35 6.19
CA PRO A 214 -5.96 6.03 6.73
C PRO A 214 -7.40 5.57 6.43
N LYS A 215 -8.26 6.47 5.96
CA LYS A 215 -9.65 6.18 5.55
C LYS A 215 -9.80 5.92 4.06
N LYS A 216 -8.71 5.82 3.29
CA LYS A 216 -8.78 5.44 1.88
C LYS A 216 -9.11 3.97 1.71
N TYR A 217 -9.71 3.65 0.57
CA TYR A 217 -9.92 2.28 0.15
C TYR A 217 -8.59 1.59 -0.11
N LEU A 218 -8.50 0.36 0.39
CA LEU A 218 -7.52 -0.63 0.01
C LEU A 218 -8.21 -1.62 -0.91
N THR A 219 -7.52 -2.00 -1.97
CA THR A 219 -7.92 -3.10 -2.82
C THR A 219 -7.27 -4.38 -2.29
N LEU A 220 -8.08 -5.42 -2.06
CA LEU A 220 -7.60 -6.75 -1.69
C LEU A 220 -8.09 -7.75 -2.74
N TYR A 221 -7.17 -8.53 -3.29
CA TYR A 221 -7.55 -9.62 -4.20
C TYR A 221 -6.63 -10.83 -4.13
N ASP A 222 -7.17 -12.01 -4.46
CA ASP A 222 -6.43 -13.27 -4.56
C ASP A 222 -5.96 -13.55 -6.01
N GLN A 223 -5.15 -14.60 -6.21
CA GLN A 223 -4.60 -14.95 -7.52
C GLN A 223 -5.68 -15.34 -8.56
N SER A 224 -6.75 -16.01 -8.14
CA SER A 224 -7.88 -16.38 -9.01
C SER A 224 -8.77 -15.18 -9.36
N VAL A 225 -8.66 -14.08 -8.61
CA VAL A 225 -9.49 -12.86 -8.73
C VAL A 225 -10.97 -13.12 -8.44
N THR A 226 -11.28 -14.23 -7.75
CA THR A 226 -12.64 -14.50 -7.27
C THR A 226 -12.95 -13.74 -5.98
N LEU A 227 -11.91 -13.50 -5.16
CA LEU A 227 -11.92 -12.49 -4.12
C LEU A 227 -11.30 -11.21 -4.71
N ASP A 228 -12.12 -10.20 -5.01
CA ASP A 228 -11.67 -8.87 -5.44
C ASP A 228 -12.56 -7.80 -4.78
N ILE A 229 -12.07 -7.25 -3.68
CA ILE A 229 -12.84 -6.37 -2.77
C ILE A 229 -12.10 -5.06 -2.50
N GLN A 230 -12.87 -4.06 -2.10
CA GLN A 230 -12.40 -2.82 -1.52
C GLN A 230 -12.79 -2.76 -0.04
N LEU A 231 -11.89 -2.25 0.79
CA LEU A 231 -12.13 -2.08 2.22
C LEU A 231 -11.42 -0.86 2.78
N ILE A 232 -11.91 -0.31 3.89
CA ILE A 232 -11.22 0.74 4.64
C ILE A 232 -10.70 0.12 5.93
N ASN A 233 -9.39 0.09 6.10
CA ASN A 233 -8.76 -0.40 7.32
C ASN A 233 -7.48 0.40 7.62
N PRO A 234 -7.49 1.28 8.63
CA PRO A 234 -6.35 2.12 8.99
C PRO A 234 -5.07 1.33 9.31
N GLU A 235 -5.20 0.20 10.00
CA GLU A 235 -4.06 -0.64 10.37
C GLU A 235 -3.40 -1.22 9.11
N LEU A 236 -4.18 -1.84 8.22
CA LEU A 236 -3.67 -2.34 6.94
C LEU A 236 -3.12 -1.22 6.05
N SER A 237 -3.72 -0.04 6.08
CA SER A 237 -3.24 1.13 5.33
C SER A 237 -1.87 1.56 5.83
N HIS A 238 -1.68 1.62 7.15
CA HIS A 238 -0.39 1.88 7.77
C HIS A 238 0.63 0.78 7.42
N GLN A 239 0.29 -0.51 7.58
CA GLN A 239 1.19 -1.61 7.22
C GLN A 239 1.58 -1.59 5.74
N CYS A 240 0.65 -1.27 4.85
CA CYS A 240 0.91 -1.13 3.42
C CYS A 240 1.85 0.06 3.14
N SER A 241 1.65 1.19 3.82
CA SER A 241 2.55 2.34 3.71
C SER A 241 3.96 2.01 4.22
N GLU A 242 4.07 1.34 5.36
CA GLU A 242 5.37 1.12 6.01
C GLU A 242 6.18 -0.02 5.39
N CYS A 243 5.52 -1.08 4.93
CA CYS A 243 6.16 -2.31 4.48
C CYS A 243 5.95 -2.59 2.98
N GLY A 244 5.02 -1.87 2.34
CA GLY A 244 4.67 -2.11 0.95
C GLY A 244 5.74 -1.66 -0.03
N ARG A 245 5.83 -2.39 -1.14
CA ARG A 245 6.62 -1.97 -2.29
C ARG A 245 5.84 -0.99 -3.14
N LEU A 246 6.52 0.06 -3.61
CA LEU A 246 5.99 0.92 -4.65
C LEU A 246 5.69 0.09 -5.92
N SER A 247 4.62 0.44 -6.61
CA SER A 247 4.28 -0.09 -7.92
C SER A 247 5.35 0.23 -8.97
N GLY A 248 5.32 -0.48 -10.11
CA GLY A 248 6.37 -0.38 -11.14
C GLY A 248 6.47 0.99 -11.81
N ASP A 249 5.36 1.71 -11.82
CA ASP A 249 5.23 3.11 -12.23
C ASP A 249 5.84 4.10 -11.21
N LYS A 250 6.12 3.65 -9.97
CA LYS A 250 6.69 4.43 -8.86
C LYS A 250 5.88 5.66 -8.44
N ILE A 251 4.63 5.80 -8.90
CA ILE A 251 3.88 7.07 -8.82
C ILE A 251 3.44 7.31 -7.37
N THR A 252 2.63 6.44 -6.77
CA THR A 252 2.28 6.55 -5.32
C THR A 252 1.79 5.26 -4.65
N SER A 253 1.31 4.28 -5.40
CA SER A 253 0.66 3.12 -4.77
C SER A 253 1.66 2.14 -4.18
N LYS A 254 1.31 1.60 -3.00
CA LYS A 254 2.04 0.53 -2.36
C LYS A 254 1.23 -0.75 -2.34
N LYS A 255 1.94 -1.87 -2.39
CA LYS A 255 1.35 -3.20 -2.25
C LYS A 255 2.13 -4.07 -1.27
N ILE A 256 1.38 -4.88 -0.53
CA ILE A 256 1.87 -5.95 0.31
C ILE A 256 1.21 -7.27 -0.12
N PHE A 257 1.89 -8.37 0.18
CA PHE A 257 1.36 -9.72 -0.01
C PHE A 257 1.24 -10.37 1.36
N CYS A 258 0.03 -10.83 1.67
CA CYS A 258 -0.30 -11.38 2.96
C CYS A 258 -0.83 -12.81 2.78
N TRP A 259 -0.61 -13.63 3.79
CA TRP A 259 -1.33 -14.89 3.89
C TRP A 259 -2.71 -14.64 4.49
N ALA A 260 -3.74 -15.17 3.84
CA ALA A 260 -5.11 -15.23 4.35
C ALA A 260 -5.53 -16.70 4.56
N SER A 261 -6.60 -16.92 5.32
CA SER A 261 -7.24 -18.22 5.57
C SER A 261 -8.68 -18.02 6.00
#